data_AF-A0A8B5A537-F1
#
_entry.id   AF-A0A8B5A537-F1
#
_cell.length_a   1.000
_cell.length_b   1.000
_cell.length_c   1.000
_cell.angle_alpha   90.00
_cell.angle_beta   90.00
_cell.angle_gamma   90.00
#
_symmetry.space_group_name_H-M   'P 1'
#
loop_
_entity.id
_entity.type
_entity.pdbx_description
1 polymer ?
#
loop_
_entity_poly.entity_id
_entity_poly.type
_entity_poly.pdbx_seq_one_letter_code
_entity_poly.pdbx_strand_id
1 'polypeptide(L)'
;MNREVSSMKPRVVVILGMHRSGTSVLSAGLEALGVEFGENLIPPRPDNPKGYWEDARLVAFNDRVLSLYGFSSGDVGLSSRRVLGVERFEEIVQQAMALLTELLAGKALLGIKDPRMPRLMPIWQAAFDALGLWVDYVIAARHPLSVAESLAARDHLSREKSLMLWYEHSCRSMQWALHKGAVVVDYDRLLALPRQELGRIGHRLSLPVDESACARFVGDVLDVELRHSSHDASALAAAAGSFQALLEVHEALQQLAVDRFDIEGWKGLEREFSRAMPLLEYVGELDRQLWQSASSHNESMTRFSEQVADLAMSCTAQRQLNDGLRDRLLEAGARIEQNERAMRELSRRLSACREELASAQRNLAETDNLLRRTQIDRDDTHARLMAILDSRFWRFTKPLRNLSRLFGSETGCP
;
A
#
# COMPACT_ATOMS: atom_id res chain seq x y z
N MET A 1 -2.79 60.92 34.64
CA MET A 1 -3.79 59.88 34.30
C MET A 1 -3.01 58.63 33.93
N ASN A 2 -3.06 57.63 34.81
CA ASN A 2 -2.24 56.42 34.76
C ASN A 2 -2.38 55.71 33.40
N ARG A 3 -1.25 55.45 32.73
CA ARG A 3 -1.17 54.48 31.65
C ARG A 3 -1.28 53.10 32.28
N GLU A 4 -2.46 52.50 32.20
CA GLU A 4 -2.63 51.09 32.46
C GLU A 4 -1.65 50.28 31.61
N VAL A 5 -1.11 49.24 32.21
CA VAL A 5 -0.27 48.23 31.58
C VAL A 5 -1.14 47.52 30.53
N SER A 6 -1.20 48.06 29.31
CA SER A 6 -1.74 47.34 28.17
C SER A 6 -0.90 46.08 28.02
N SER A 7 -1.51 44.92 28.24
CA SER A 7 -0.93 43.65 27.81
C SER A 7 -0.51 43.81 26.35
N MET A 8 0.75 43.48 26.04
CA MET A 8 1.23 43.49 24.66
C MET A 8 0.30 42.56 23.88
N LYS A 9 -0.35 43.09 22.83
CA LYS A 9 -1.18 42.26 21.95
C LYS A 9 -0.32 41.09 21.44
N PRO A 10 -0.83 39.85 21.45
CA PRO A 10 -0.08 38.71 20.93
C PRO A 10 0.31 38.97 19.47
N ARG A 11 1.58 38.71 19.15
CA ARG A 11 2.16 38.98 17.85
C ARG A 11 2.33 37.68 17.07
N VAL A 12 1.97 37.69 15.79
CA VAL A 12 2.07 36.54 14.90
C VAL A 12 2.98 36.86 13.72
N VAL A 13 3.95 35.99 13.45
CA VAL A 13 4.77 36.03 12.23
C VAL A 13 4.27 34.95 11.28
N VAL A 14 3.70 35.36 10.16
CA VAL A 14 3.17 34.46 9.13
C VAL A 14 4.21 34.28 8.03
N ILE A 15 4.62 33.03 7.82
CA ILE A 15 5.53 32.67 6.73
C ILE A 15 4.71 32.19 5.54
N LEU A 16 4.82 32.94 4.44
CA LEU A 16 4.19 32.65 3.16
C LEU A 16 5.23 32.22 2.14
N GLY A 17 4.79 31.51 1.11
CA GLY A 17 5.64 31.09 -0.01
C GLY A 17 5.26 29.73 -0.55
N MET A 18 5.81 29.41 -1.71
CA MET A 18 5.62 28.10 -2.35
C MET A 18 6.34 26.99 -1.55
N HIS A 19 5.82 25.76 -1.63
CA HIS A 19 6.56 24.59 -1.16
C HIS A 19 7.97 24.57 -1.76
N ARG A 20 8.96 24.07 -1.02
CA ARG A 20 10.36 23.94 -1.47
C ARG A 20 11.09 25.28 -1.73
N SER A 21 10.48 26.43 -1.39
CA SER A 21 11.14 27.75 -1.40
C SER A 21 11.99 28.05 -0.15
N GLY A 22 12.38 27.03 0.62
CA GLY A 22 13.20 27.24 1.82
C GLY A 22 12.45 27.73 3.05
N THR A 23 11.12 27.60 3.09
CA THR A 23 10.29 28.04 4.21
C THR A 23 10.68 27.39 5.55
N SER A 24 11.22 26.17 5.57
CA SER A 24 11.72 25.53 6.82
C SER A 24 13.03 26.14 7.31
N VAL A 25 13.98 26.42 6.41
CA VAL A 25 15.25 27.09 6.77
C VAL A 25 14.95 28.50 7.28
N LEU A 26 14.00 29.19 6.66
CA LEU A 26 13.52 30.49 7.12
C LEU A 26 12.85 30.41 8.50
N SER A 27 12.01 29.40 8.76
CA SER A 27 11.42 29.20 10.09
C SER A 27 12.48 29.01 11.18
N ALA A 28 13.50 28.19 10.92
CA ALA A 28 14.60 28.01 11.87
C ALA A 28 15.41 29.28 12.08
N GLY A 29 15.57 30.10 11.04
CA GLY A 29 16.18 31.43 11.16
C GLY A 29 15.34 32.39 12.02
N LEU A 30 14.01 32.37 11.86
CA LEU A 30 13.10 33.15 12.70
C LEU A 30 13.05 32.66 14.14
N GLU A 31 13.18 31.36 14.38
CA GLU A 31 13.33 30.78 15.72
C GLU A 31 14.62 31.29 16.39
N ALA A 32 15.72 31.42 15.66
CA ALA A 32 16.94 32.06 16.16
C ALA A 32 16.76 33.56 16.49
N LEU A 33 15.72 34.21 15.95
CA LEU A 33 15.30 35.58 16.28
C LEU A 33 14.22 35.64 17.38
N GLY A 34 13.93 34.51 18.03
CA GLY A 34 12.98 34.42 19.14
C GLY A 34 11.53 34.16 18.76
N VAL A 35 11.23 33.79 17.52
CA VAL A 35 9.87 33.39 17.09
C VAL A 35 9.58 31.97 17.54
N GLU A 36 8.45 31.74 18.21
CA GLU A 36 8.07 30.44 18.74
C GLU A 36 7.13 29.69 17.79
N PHE A 37 7.44 28.45 17.38
CA PHE A 37 6.57 27.65 16.49
C PHE A 37 5.75 26.57 17.23
N GLY A 38 5.97 26.41 18.53
CA GLY A 38 5.32 25.38 19.35
C GLY A 38 5.97 23.99 19.22
N GLU A 39 5.38 23.00 19.89
CA GLU A 39 5.98 21.66 20.03
C GLU A 39 5.32 20.60 19.12
N ASN A 40 4.12 20.87 18.60
CA ASN A 40 3.35 19.92 17.79
C ASN A 40 3.73 19.99 16.30
N LEU A 41 5.03 19.99 16.02
CA LEU A 41 5.59 20.12 14.69
C LEU A 41 5.53 18.80 13.92
N ILE A 42 5.32 18.87 12.60
CA ILE A 42 5.34 17.68 11.75
C ILE A 42 6.75 17.03 11.80
N PRO A 43 6.85 15.72 12.07
CA PRO A 43 8.12 15.04 12.20
C PRO A 43 8.90 14.98 10.88
N PRO A 44 10.24 14.78 10.94
CA PRO A 44 11.07 14.55 9.77
C PRO A 44 10.55 13.47 8.83
N ARG A 45 10.78 13.67 7.53
CA ARG A 45 10.44 12.73 6.44
C ARG A 45 11.65 12.57 5.51
N PRO A 46 11.70 11.52 4.66
CA PRO A 46 12.82 11.34 3.72
C PRO A 46 13.09 12.56 2.83
N ASP A 47 12.06 13.32 2.44
CA ASP A 47 12.18 14.52 1.60
C ASP A 47 12.51 15.81 2.39
N ASN A 48 12.54 15.73 3.73
CA ASN A 48 12.97 16.78 4.65
C ASN A 48 13.45 16.16 6.00
N PRO A 49 14.72 15.69 6.05
CA PRO A 49 15.24 14.94 7.18
C PRO A 49 15.42 15.77 8.46
N LYS A 50 15.35 17.10 8.37
CA LYS A 50 15.46 18.01 9.53
C LYS A 50 14.12 18.29 10.21
N GLY A 51 13.02 17.77 9.69
CA GLY A 51 11.68 18.09 10.22
C GLY A 51 11.09 19.36 9.64
N TYR A 52 9.84 19.58 9.97
CA TYR A 52 9.03 20.69 9.50
C TYR A 52 8.76 21.64 10.66
N TRP A 53 8.52 22.91 10.35
CA TRP A 53 8.16 23.95 11.33
C TRP A 53 6.65 24.25 11.25
N GLU A 54 5.91 23.37 10.60
CA GLU A 54 4.47 23.42 10.44
C GLU A 54 3.81 22.70 11.63
N ASP A 55 2.92 23.38 12.38
CA ASP A 55 2.09 22.72 13.40
C ASP A 55 1.11 21.77 12.71
N ALA A 56 1.09 20.51 13.14
CA ALA A 56 0.28 19.47 12.52
C ALA A 56 -1.23 19.78 12.53
N ARG A 57 -1.73 20.51 13.55
CA ARG A 57 -3.14 20.96 13.61
C ARG A 57 -3.45 22.01 12.55
N LEU A 58 -2.51 22.93 12.31
CA LEU A 58 -2.65 23.97 11.28
C LEU A 58 -2.64 23.37 9.88
N VAL A 59 -1.76 22.38 9.64
CA VAL A 59 -1.76 21.64 8.37
C VAL A 59 -3.04 20.84 8.18
N ALA A 60 -3.48 20.10 9.19
CA ALA A 60 -4.74 19.35 9.13
C ALA A 60 -5.96 20.27 8.88
N PHE A 61 -5.97 21.45 9.51
CA PHE A 61 -7.00 22.47 9.26
C PHE A 61 -6.99 22.92 7.80
N ASN A 62 -5.82 23.31 7.27
CA ASN A 62 -5.69 23.78 5.88
C ASN A 62 -6.06 22.70 4.86
N ASP A 63 -5.60 21.46 5.05
CA ASP A 63 -5.92 20.34 4.17
C ASP A 63 -7.43 20.06 4.16
N ARG A 64 -8.09 20.07 5.32
CA ARG A 64 -9.54 19.91 5.42
C ARG A 64 -10.28 21.05 4.71
N VAL A 65 -9.86 22.29 4.91
CA VAL A 65 -10.47 23.45 4.25
C VAL A 65 -10.31 23.38 2.73
N LEU A 66 -9.12 23.06 2.22
CA LEU A 66 -8.92 22.87 0.77
C LEU A 66 -9.81 21.76 0.22
N SER A 67 -9.95 20.66 0.95
CA SER A 67 -10.80 19.54 0.55
C SER A 67 -12.28 19.94 0.42
N LEU A 68 -12.78 20.88 1.25
CA LEU A 68 -14.14 21.42 1.10
C LEU A 68 -14.36 22.14 -0.23
N TYR A 69 -13.30 22.66 -0.85
CA TYR A 69 -13.36 23.27 -2.18
C TYR A 69 -13.11 22.27 -3.32
N GLY A 70 -12.79 21.01 -3.01
CA GLY A 70 -12.34 20.02 -3.98
C GLY A 70 -10.90 20.23 -4.46
N PHE A 71 -10.06 20.87 -3.64
CA PHE A 71 -8.66 21.13 -3.94
C PHE A 71 -7.73 20.37 -3.00
N SER A 72 -6.54 20.08 -3.49
CA SER A 72 -5.38 19.56 -2.77
C SER A 72 -4.21 20.54 -2.82
N SER A 73 -3.13 20.24 -2.11
CA SER A 73 -1.94 21.10 -2.07
C SER A 73 -1.29 21.31 -3.43
N GLY A 74 -1.39 20.34 -4.34
CA GLY A 74 -0.83 20.37 -5.69
C GLY A 74 -1.74 20.99 -6.76
N ASP A 75 -2.92 21.48 -6.40
CA ASP A 75 -3.87 22.06 -7.36
C ASP A 75 -3.71 23.57 -7.50
N VAL A 76 -3.92 24.05 -8.73
CA VAL A 76 -3.92 25.48 -9.08
C VAL A 76 -5.34 26.01 -9.25
N GLY A 77 -5.50 27.33 -9.10
CA GLY A 77 -6.72 28.03 -9.48
C GLY A 77 -7.80 28.13 -8.40
N LEU A 78 -7.47 28.00 -7.11
CA LEU A 78 -8.46 28.25 -6.04
C LEU A 78 -8.61 29.76 -5.80
N SER A 79 -9.48 30.47 -6.53
CA SER A 79 -9.59 31.93 -6.39
C SER A 79 -10.10 32.38 -5.02
N SER A 80 -9.67 33.58 -4.61
CA SER A 80 -10.15 34.21 -3.37
C SER A 80 -11.67 34.44 -3.39
N ARG A 81 -12.27 34.66 -4.57
CA ARG A 81 -13.72 34.74 -4.74
C ARG A 81 -14.42 33.44 -4.34
N ARG A 82 -13.87 32.28 -4.75
CA ARG A 82 -14.43 30.97 -4.34
C ARG A 82 -14.29 30.76 -2.84
N VAL A 83 -13.15 31.14 -2.26
CA VAL A 83 -12.92 31.03 -0.81
C VAL A 83 -13.91 31.89 -0.02
N LEU A 84 -14.11 33.15 -0.43
CA LEU A 84 -15.04 34.08 0.23
C LEU A 84 -16.51 33.71 0.03
N GLY A 85 -16.85 32.99 -1.05
CA GLY A 85 -18.23 32.65 -1.42
C GLY A 85 -18.77 31.35 -0.85
N VAL A 86 -18.00 30.63 -0.02
CA VAL A 86 -18.49 29.36 0.57
C VAL A 86 -19.54 29.64 1.64
N GLU A 87 -20.61 28.85 1.66
CA GLU A 87 -21.72 29.00 2.63
C GLU A 87 -21.23 28.92 4.09
N ARG A 88 -20.18 28.14 4.35
CA ARG A 88 -19.62 27.91 5.69
C ARG A 88 -18.46 28.84 6.05
N PHE A 89 -18.30 29.97 5.36
CA PHE A 89 -17.11 30.84 5.53
C PHE A 89 -16.94 31.29 6.97
N GLU A 90 -18.00 31.80 7.60
CA GLU A 90 -17.97 32.26 8.99
C GLU A 90 -17.63 31.14 9.98
N GLU A 91 -18.18 29.95 9.77
CA GLU A 91 -17.88 28.76 10.60
C GLU A 91 -16.40 28.36 10.48
N ILE A 92 -15.85 28.39 9.26
CA ILE A 92 -14.43 28.10 9.01
C ILE A 92 -13.53 29.16 9.68
N VAL A 93 -13.92 30.44 9.62
CA VAL A 93 -13.21 31.52 10.30
C VAL A 93 -13.24 31.33 11.83
N GLN A 94 -14.39 30.97 12.42
CA GLN A 94 -14.49 30.66 13.85
C GLN A 94 -13.57 29.50 14.26
N GLN A 95 -13.47 28.46 13.43
CA GLN A 95 -12.55 27.34 13.68
C GLN A 95 -11.08 27.77 13.56
N ALA A 96 -10.74 28.65 12.60
CA ALA A 96 -9.41 29.24 12.50
C ALA A 96 -9.07 30.10 13.73
N MET A 97 -10.04 30.89 14.23
CA MET A 97 -9.87 31.69 15.44
C MET A 97 -9.64 30.83 16.68
N ALA A 98 -10.39 29.74 16.85
CA ALA A 98 -10.20 28.79 17.95
C ALA A 98 -8.80 28.18 17.91
N LEU A 99 -8.37 27.69 16.73
CA LEU A 99 -7.03 27.15 16.54
C LEU A 99 -5.93 28.18 16.83
N LEU A 100 -6.07 29.42 16.35
CA LEU A 100 -5.10 30.49 16.64
C LEU A 100 -5.02 30.80 18.13
N THR A 101 -6.15 30.81 18.83
CA THR A 101 -6.19 31.03 20.27
C THR A 101 -5.42 29.94 21.03
N GLU A 102 -5.57 28.68 20.62
CA GLU A 102 -4.80 27.56 21.18
C GLU A 102 -3.31 27.66 20.85
N LEU A 103 -2.95 28.04 19.62
CA LEU A 103 -1.55 28.18 19.20
C LEU A 103 -0.84 29.30 19.97
N LEU A 104 -1.54 30.41 20.20
CA LEU A 104 -1.07 31.58 20.94
C LEU A 104 -0.98 31.36 22.46
N ALA A 105 -1.60 30.30 23.00
CA ALA A 105 -1.59 30.04 24.43
C ALA A 105 -0.14 29.97 24.96
N GLY A 106 0.17 30.86 25.91
CA GLY A 106 1.48 30.98 26.55
C GLY A 106 2.57 31.65 25.73
N LYS A 107 2.28 32.18 24.53
CA LYS A 107 3.29 32.76 23.62
C LYS A 107 3.06 34.24 23.38
N ALA A 108 4.13 35.03 23.45
CA ALA A 108 4.08 36.45 23.09
C ALA A 108 4.31 36.68 21.59
N LEU A 109 5.09 35.79 20.96
CA LEU A 109 5.50 35.87 19.56
C LEU A 109 5.40 34.50 18.89
N LEU A 110 4.29 34.25 18.21
CA LEU A 110 4.01 32.99 17.52
C LEU A 110 4.43 33.05 16.05
N GLY A 111 5.17 32.06 15.57
CA GLY A 111 5.39 31.79 14.16
C GLY A 111 4.36 30.78 13.64
N ILE A 112 3.74 31.08 12.50
CA ILE A 112 2.91 30.11 11.77
C ILE A 112 3.31 30.03 10.32
N LYS A 113 3.19 28.82 9.78
CA LYS A 113 3.60 28.48 8.43
C LYS A 113 2.80 27.27 7.96
N ASP A 114 2.30 27.38 6.74
CA ASP A 114 1.98 26.24 5.88
C ASP A 114 2.01 26.78 4.44
N PRO A 115 2.71 26.13 3.50
CA PRO A 115 2.77 26.62 2.13
C PRO A 115 1.41 26.73 1.41
N ARG A 116 0.32 26.17 1.98
CA ARG A 116 -1.06 26.35 1.51
C ARG A 116 -1.69 27.67 1.94
N MET A 117 -1.17 28.32 2.99
CA MET A 117 -1.73 29.54 3.55
C MET A 117 -1.95 30.65 2.52
N PRO A 118 -1.06 30.92 1.53
CA PRO A 118 -1.31 31.94 0.51
C PRO A 118 -2.67 31.81 -0.19
N ARG A 119 -3.17 30.59 -0.40
CA ARG A 119 -4.48 30.31 -1.01
C ARG A 119 -5.66 30.51 -0.04
N LEU A 120 -5.42 30.29 1.25
CA LEU A 120 -6.43 30.37 2.30
C LEU A 120 -6.38 31.68 3.10
N MET A 121 -5.56 32.65 2.67
CA MET A 121 -5.43 33.93 3.33
C MET A 121 -6.74 34.68 3.58
N PRO A 122 -7.81 34.62 2.74
CA PRO A 122 -9.09 35.23 3.10
C PRO A 122 -9.64 34.78 4.46
N ILE A 123 -9.48 33.49 4.79
CA ILE A 123 -9.93 32.90 6.06
C ILE A 123 -9.01 33.34 7.20
N TRP A 124 -7.70 33.19 7.00
CA TRP A 124 -6.71 33.51 8.03
C TRP A 124 -6.70 35.00 8.36
N GLN A 125 -6.80 35.86 7.35
CA GLN A 125 -6.88 37.31 7.53
C GLN A 125 -8.13 37.70 8.33
N ALA A 126 -9.30 37.14 8.00
CA ALA A 126 -10.53 37.38 8.76
C ALA A 126 -10.39 36.94 10.22
N ALA A 127 -9.73 35.80 10.48
CA ALA A 127 -9.46 35.32 11.83
C ALA A 127 -8.48 36.23 12.59
N PHE A 128 -7.42 36.71 11.96
CA PHE A 128 -6.47 37.64 12.55
C PHE A 128 -7.14 38.97 12.94
N ASP A 129 -7.97 39.50 12.04
CA ASP A 129 -8.68 40.77 12.24
C ASP A 129 -9.72 40.63 13.36
N ALA A 130 -10.49 39.53 13.38
CA ALA A 130 -11.47 39.25 14.42
C ALA A 130 -10.85 39.09 15.81
N LEU A 131 -9.63 38.53 15.89
CA LEU A 131 -8.86 38.40 17.14
C LEU A 131 -8.04 39.67 17.48
N GLY A 132 -8.00 40.66 16.59
CA GLY A 132 -7.27 41.92 16.79
C GLY A 132 -5.75 41.75 16.94
N LEU A 133 -5.18 40.72 16.30
CA LEU A 133 -3.76 40.33 16.41
C LEU A 133 -2.84 41.30 15.68
N TRP A 134 -1.61 41.45 16.17
CA TRP A 134 -0.54 42.08 15.40
C TRP A 134 0.09 41.02 14.49
N VAL A 135 0.06 41.23 13.17
CA VAL A 135 0.56 40.24 12.21
C VAL A 135 1.66 40.82 11.34
N ASP A 136 2.82 40.18 11.37
CA ASP A 136 3.92 40.43 10.44
C ASP A 136 4.02 39.29 9.44
N TYR A 137 4.52 39.60 8.25
CA TYR A 137 4.63 38.64 7.17
C TYR A 137 6.06 38.51 6.66
N VAL A 138 6.46 37.27 6.42
CA VAL A 138 7.71 36.95 5.74
C VAL A 138 7.40 36.06 4.54
N ILE A 139 7.94 36.40 3.38
CA ILE A 139 7.74 35.64 2.14
C ILE A 139 9.03 34.92 1.80
N ALA A 140 8.99 33.59 1.77
CA ALA A 140 10.10 32.78 1.29
C ALA A 140 10.07 32.73 -0.24
N ALA A 141 11.14 33.22 -0.87
CA ALA A 141 11.35 33.21 -2.31
C ALA A 141 12.50 32.26 -2.68
N ARG A 142 12.36 31.59 -3.83
CA ARG A 142 13.40 30.76 -4.42
C ARG A 142 13.21 30.73 -5.93
N HIS A 143 14.30 30.52 -6.67
CA HIS A 143 14.27 30.38 -8.12
C HIS A 143 13.22 29.35 -8.60
N PRO A 144 12.34 29.70 -9.57
CA PRO A 144 11.24 28.83 -9.99
C PRO A 144 11.70 27.46 -10.51
N LEU A 145 12.80 27.40 -11.26
CA LEU A 145 13.35 26.13 -11.76
C LEU A 145 13.84 25.21 -10.63
N SER A 146 14.46 25.75 -9.58
CA SER A 146 14.88 24.96 -8.42
C SER A 146 13.69 24.40 -7.65
N VAL A 147 12.60 25.17 -7.57
CA VAL A 147 11.35 24.69 -6.98
C VAL A 147 10.75 23.58 -7.85
N ALA A 148 10.70 23.76 -9.18
CA ALA A 148 10.17 22.76 -10.11
C ALA A 148 10.96 21.45 -10.09
N GLU A 149 12.29 21.50 -10.05
CA GLU A 149 13.15 20.31 -9.93
C GLU A 149 12.90 19.58 -8.62
N SER A 150 12.76 20.33 -7.51
CA SER A 150 12.48 19.72 -6.22
C SER A 150 11.09 19.08 -6.15
N LEU A 151 10.09 19.64 -6.84
CA LEU A 151 8.74 19.07 -6.91
C LEU A 151 8.68 17.85 -7.85
N ALA A 152 9.42 17.87 -8.96
CA ALA A 152 9.54 16.72 -9.84
C ALA A 152 10.15 15.51 -9.12
N ALA A 153 11.18 15.73 -8.30
CA ALA A 153 11.81 14.67 -7.52
C ALA A 153 10.91 14.09 -6.42
N ARG A 154 10.07 14.92 -5.78
CA ARG A 154 9.23 14.53 -4.64
C ARG A 154 7.86 13.98 -5.06
N ASP A 155 7.18 14.69 -5.93
CA ASP A 155 5.76 14.50 -6.24
C ASP A 155 5.52 14.07 -7.69
N HIS A 156 6.58 13.94 -8.49
CA HIS A 156 6.50 13.65 -9.94
C HIS A 156 5.67 14.68 -10.73
N LEU A 157 5.63 15.93 -10.26
CA LEU A 157 4.95 17.01 -10.98
C LEU A 157 5.74 17.42 -12.22
N SER A 158 5.01 17.74 -13.30
CA SER A 158 5.62 18.35 -14.48
C SER A 158 6.20 19.73 -14.16
N ARG A 159 7.16 20.16 -14.98
CA ARG A 159 7.77 21.48 -14.84
C ARG A 159 6.71 22.58 -15.01
N GLU A 160 5.88 22.48 -16.03
CA GLU A 160 4.82 23.42 -16.37
C GLU A 160 3.87 23.62 -15.17
N LYS A 161 3.36 22.53 -14.58
CA LYS A 161 2.48 22.58 -13.41
C LYS A 161 3.20 23.20 -12.20
N SER A 162 4.47 22.84 -12.01
CA SER A 162 5.29 23.39 -10.92
C SER A 162 5.52 24.90 -11.06
N LEU A 163 5.76 25.40 -12.28
CA LEU A 163 5.91 26.83 -12.55
C LEU A 163 4.60 27.59 -12.36
N MET A 164 3.46 27.02 -12.76
CA MET A 164 2.14 27.61 -12.49
C MET A 164 1.82 27.67 -10.98
N LEU A 165 2.12 26.61 -10.24
CA LEU A 165 1.98 26.58 -8.77
C LEU A 165 2.85 27.64 -8.11
N TRP A 166 4.12 27.72 -8.52
CA TRP A 166 5.06 28.72 -8.01
C TRP A 166 4.55 30.15 -8.28
N TYR A 167 4.07 30.41 -9.50
CA TYR A 167 3.52 31.71 -9.88
C TYR A 167 2.31 32.09 -9.02
N GLU A 168 1.32 31.19 -8.90
CA GLU A 168 0.13 31.45 -8.10
C GLU A 168 0.47 31.71 -6.63
N HIS A 169 1.34 30.90 -6.02
CA HIS A 169 1.70 31.05 -4.61
C HIS A 169 2.47 32.35 -4.37
N SER A 170 3.38 32.72 -5.28
CA SER A 170 4.17 33.96 -5.19
C SER A 170 3.27 35.18 -5.30
N CYS A 171 2.40 35.23 -6.31
CA CYS A 171 1.44 36.32 -6.50
C CYS A 171 0.52 36.49 -5.30
N ARG A 172 -0.03 35.39 -4.78
CA ARG A 172 -0.90 35.44 -3.59
C ARG A 172 -0.16 35.91 -2.34
N SER A 173 1.06 35.41 -2.13
CA SER A 173 1.88 35.82 -0.99
C SER A 173 2.10 37.33 -1.02
N MET A 174 2.47 37.89 -2.18
CA MET A 174 2.66 39.33 -2.35
C MET A 174 1.36 40.13 -2.20
N GLN A 175 0.26 39.66 -2.81
CA GLN A 175 -1.06 40.32 -2.71
C GLN A 175 -1.47 40.55 -1.25
N TRP A 176 -1.34 39.53 -0.40
CA TRP A 176 -1.76 39.60 0.99
C TRP A 176 -0.79 40.31 1.92
N ALA A 177 0.50 40.26 1.62
CA ALA A 177 1.53 40.63 2.59
C ALA A 177 2.31 41.90 2.23
N LEU A 178 2.48 42.22 0.94
CA LEU A 178 3.38 43.30 0.52
C LEU A 178 2.91 44.68 1.02
N HIS A 179 1.60 44.96 0.91
CA HIS A 179 1.00 46.22 1.41
C HIS A 179 1.04 46.33 2.95
N LYS A 180 1.34 45.23 3.64
CA LYS A 180 1.52 45.17 5.10
C LYS A 180 2.99 45.22 5.53
N GLY A 181 3.90 45.52 4.60
CA GLY A 181 5.32 45.72 4.90
C GLY A 181 6.15 44.43 4.98
N ALA A 182 5.66 43.34 4.36
CA ALA A 182 6.32 42.03 4.39
C ALA A 182 7.80 42.07 4.03
N VAL A 183 8.56 41.18 4.66
CA VAL A 183 9.97 40.94 4.34
C VAL A 183 10.06 39.78 3.36
N VAL A 184 10.60 40.01 2.17
CA VAL A 184 10.90 38.94 1.21
C VAL A 184 12.29 38.41 1.51
N VAL A 185 12.44 37.08 1.59
CA VAL A 185 13.71 36.40 1.87
C VAL A 185 13.99 35.42 0.75
N ASP A 186 15.04 35.69 -0.01
CA ASP A 186 15.53 34.76 -1.03
C ASP A 186 16.33 33.62 -0.37
N TYR A 187 16.01 32.39 -0.72
CA TYR A 187 16.62 31.18 -0.18
C TYR A 187 18.13 31.12 -0.44
N ASP A 188 18.57 31.41 -1.67
CA ASP A 188 19.98 31.33 -2.04
C ASP A 188 20.79 32.40 -1.32
N ARG A 189 20.22 33.59 -1.13
CA ARG A 189 20.81 34.67 -0.34
C ARG A 189 20.88 34.35 1.15
N LEU A 190 19.85 33.73 1.73
CA LEU A 190 19.86 33.27 3.11
C LEU A 190 20.95 32.22 3.35
N LEU A 191 21.15 31.30 2.40
CA LEU A 191 22.25 30.33 2.48
C LEU A 191 23.62 30.98 2.34
N ALA A 192 23.78 31.92 1.42
CA ALA A 192 25.07 32.55 1.13
C ALA A 192 25.51 33.56 2.21
N LEU A 193 24.57 34.32 2.78
CA LEU A 193 24.82 35.43 3.70
C LEU A 193 23.89 35.35 4.93
N PRO A 194 23.86 34.23 5.68
CA PRO A 194 22.85 33.97 6.69
C PRO A 194 22.80 35.02 7.80
N ARG A 195 23.96 35.45 8.31
CA ARG A 195 24.04 36.47 9.36
C ARG A 195 23.49 37.83 8.90
N GLN A 196 23.80 38.22 7.67
CA GLN A 196 23.32 39.48 7.09
C GLN A 196 21.80 39.44 6.90
N GLU A 197 21.27 38.32 6.41
CA GLU A 197 19.83 38.15 6.22
C GLU A 197 19.07 38.08 7.54
N LEU A 198 19.59 37.37 8.55
CA LEU A 198 18.97 37.37 9.89
C LEU A 198 18.98 38.76 10.52
N GLY A 199 20.08 39.51 10.40
CA GLY A 199 20.13 40.89 10.86
C GLY A 199 19.12 41.80 10.14
N ARG A 200 18.95 41.61 8.83
CA ARG A 200 17.97 42.35 8.01
C ARG A 200 16.53 42.03 8.42
N ILE A 201 16.20 40.74 8.55
CA ILE A 201 14.88 40.28 9.01
C ILE A 201 14.59 40.80 10.42
N GLY A 202 15.55 40.67 11.33
CA GLY A 202 15.44 41.14 12.71
C GLY A 202 15.17 42.64 12.78
N HIS A 203 15.91 43.45 12.04
CA HIS A 203 15.68 44.89 11.96
C HIS A 203 14.30 45.22 11.37
N ARG A 204 13.92 44.62 10.24
CA ARG A 204 12.63 44.86 9.57
C ARG A 204 11.43 44.48 10.44
N LEU A 205 11.56 43.43 11.24
CA LEU A 205 10.51 42.95 12.14
C LEU A 205 10.68 43.47 13.57
N SER A 206 11.61 44.37 13.88
CA SER A 206 11.88 44.79 15.26
C SER A 206 12.06 43.61 16.23
N LEU A 207 12.75 42.55 15.80
CA LEU A 207 13.08 41.37 16.60
C LEU A 207 14.50 41.48 17.17
N PRO A 208 14.75 40.88 18.35
CA PRO A 208 16.10 40.84 18.91
C PRO A 208 17.01 40.00 18.00
N VAL A 209 18.20 40.53 17.72
CA VAL A 209 19.26 39.79 17.02
C VAL A 209 20.30 39.38 18.05
N ASP A 210 20.23 38.12 18.49
CA ASP A 210 21.25 37.51 19.34
C ASP A 210 22.31 36.84 18.46
N GLU A 211 23.55 37.35 18.50
CA GLU A 211 24.68 36.80 17.76
C GLU A 211 24.94 35.34 18.14
N SER A 212 24.69 34.93 19.39
CA SER A 212 24.88 33.54 19.83
C SER A 212 23.88 32.60 19.16
N ALA A 213 22.61 33.01 19.07
CA ALA A 213 21.56 32.26 18.40
C ALA A 213 21.79 32.20 16.89
N CYS A 214 22.20 33.33 16.29
CA CYS A 214 22.58 33.38 14.87
C CYS A 214 23.76 32.44 14.57
N ALA A 215 24.77 32.40 15.44
CA ALA A 215 25.91 31.50 15.28
C ALA A 215 25.50 30.02 15.34
N ARG A 216 24.59 29.64 16.26
CA ARG A 216 24.03 28.27 16.32
C ARG A 216 23.24 27.92 15.07
N PHE A 217 22.40 28.83 14.58
CA PHE A 217 21.67 28.61 13.33
C PHE A 217 22.64 28.32 12.17
N VAL A 218 23.72 29.10 12.04
CA VAL A 218 24.71 28.92 10.97
C VAL A 218 25.53 27.65 11.14
N GLY A 219 25.92 27.30 12.36
CA GLY A 219 26.78 26.14 12.63
C GLY A 219 26.05 24.79 12.64
N ASP A 220 24.84 24.77 13.19
CA ASP A 220 24.16 23.52 13.55
C ASP A 220 22.96 23.22 12.65
N VAL A 221 22.31 24.26 12.10
CA VAL A 221 21.01 24.12 11.41
C VAL A 221 21.12 24.37 9.91
N LEU A 222 21.90 25.36 9.50
CA LEU A 222 22.09 25.68 8.08
C LEU A 222 22.91 24.58 7.42
N ASP A 223 22.34 23.96 6.40
CA ASP A 223 23.07 22.99 5.58
C ASP A 223 23.05 23.46 4.13
N VAL A 224 24.22 23.90 3.70
CA VAL A 224 24.46 24.45 2.36
C VAL A 224 24.40 23.34 1.31
N GLU A 225 24.65 22.08 1.68
CA GLU A 225 24.60 20.93 0.76
C GLU A 225 23.16 20.61 0.31
N LEU A 226 22.15 21.12 1.02
CA LEU A 226 20.75 21.07 0.60
C LEU A 226 20.43 22.01 -0.59
N ARG A 227 21.41 22.82 -1.04
CA ARG A 227 21.32 23.59 -2.27
C ARG A 227 21.54 22.70 -3.50
N HIS A 228 20.52 21.93 -3.86
CA HIS A 228 20.59 20.93 -4.94
C HIS A 228 20.68 21.53 -6.36
N SER A 229 20.28 22.78 -6.57
CA SER A 229 20.40 23.45 -7.88
C SER A 229 20.50 24.97 -7.77
N SER A 230 21.15 25.56 -8.77
CA SER A 230 21.27 27.01 -8.98
C SER A 230 21.09 27.27 -10.47
N HIS A 231 20.28 28.26 -10.81
CA HIS A 231 19.95 28.62 -12.20
C HIS A 231 20.12 30.13 -12.39
N ASP A 232 20.38 30.55 -13.63
CA ASP A 232 20.38 31.96 -14.00
C ASP A 232 19.04 32.37 -14.65
N ALA A 233 18.84 33.69 -14.80
CA ALA A 233 17.62 34.25 -15.38
C ALA A 233 17.40 33.82 -16.86
N SER A 234 18.48 33.55 -17.60
CA SER A 234 18.39 33.13 -19.00
C SER A 234 17.83 31.71 -19.14
N ALA A 235 18.19 30.83 -18.21
CA ALA A 235 17.67 29.47 -18.13
C ALA A 235 16.16 29.46 -17.87
N LEU A 236 15.67 30.34 -16.99
CA LEU A 236 14.23 30.45 -16.71
C LEU A 236 13.44 30.93 -17.94
N ALA A 237 13.95 31.91 -18.68
CA ALA A 237 13.29 32.41 -19.89
C ALA A 237 13.24 31.35 -21.01
N ALA A 238 14.26 30.50 -21.12
CA ALA A 238 14.33 29.43 -22.12
C ALA A 238 13.57 28.15 -21.73
N ALA A 239 13.15 28.01 -20.48
CA ALA A 239 12.53 26.78 -19.99
C ALA A 239 11.12 26.56 -20.54
N ALA A 240 10.81 25.31 -20.92
CA ALA A 240 9.44 24.91 -21.25
C ALA A 240 8.49 25.20 -20.09
N GLY A 241 7.32 25.77 -20.41
CA GLY A 241 6.32 26.21 -19.43
C GLY A 241 6.59 27.59 -18.81
N SER A 242 7.67 28.26 -19.17
CA SER A 242 7.93 29.65 -18.76
C SER A 242 7.02 30.61 -19.53
N PHE A 243 6.65 31.72 -18.90
CA PHE A 243 5.80 32.76 -19.46
C PHE A 243 6.16 34.13 -18.87
N GLN A 244 5.83 35.21 -19.58
CA GLN A 244 6.31 36.55 -19.25
C GLN A 244 5.99 36.97 -17.79
N ALA A 245 4.74 36.81 -17.35
CA ALA A 245 4.35 37.16 -15.98
C ALA A 245 5.11 36.39 -14.89
N LEU A 246 5.53 35.15 -15.15
CA LEU A 246 6.37 34.36 -14.24
C LEU A 246 7.74 35.03 -14.06
N LEU A 247 8.34 35.48 -15.16
CA LEU A 247 9.65 36.13 -15.17
C LEU A 247 9.60 37.45 -14.39
N GLU A 248 8.57 38.26 -14.63
CA GLU A 248 8.40 39.55 -13.97
C GLU A 248 8.13 39.40 -12.46
N VAL A 249 7.36 38.38 -12.06
CA VAL A 249 7.16 38.05 -10.64
C VAL A 249 8.45 37.56 -10.00
N HIS A 250 9.25 36.76 -10.70
CA HIS A 250 10.56 36.32 -10.20
C HIS A 250 11.50 37.50 -10.00
N GLU A 251 11.59 38.40 -10.97
CA GLU A 251 12.41 39.61 -10.88
C GLU A 251 11.93 40.51 -9.72
N ALA A 252 10.62 40.72 -9.58
CA ALA A 252 10.07 41.51 -8.49
C ALA A 252 10.44 40.92 -7.12
N LEU A 253 10.34 39.60 -6.94
CA LEU A 253 10.76 38.94 -5.71
C LEU A 253 12.26 39.09 -5.44
N GLN A 254 13.12 39.05 -6.47
CA GLN A 254 14.56 39.28 -6.31
C GLN A 254 14.87 40.71 -5.87
N GLN A 255 14.17 41.70 -6.42
CA GLN A 255 14.33 43.10 -6.01
C GLN A 255 13.85 43.32 -4.57
N LEU A 256 12.69 42.75 -4.21
CA LEU A 256 12.16 42.83 -2.84
C LEU A 256 13.03 42.10 -1.81
N ALA A 257 13.72 41.02 -2.20
CA ALA A 257 14.64 40.29 -1.33
C ALA A 257 15.87 41.12 -0.90
N VAL A 258 16.14 42.23 -1.60
CA VAL A 258 17.18 43.22 -1.25
C VAL A 258 16.59 44.57 -0.86
N ASP A 259 15.34 44.57 -0.38
CA ASP A 259 14.60 45.74 0.10
C ASP A 259 14.49 46.88 -0.94
N ARG A 260 14.49 46.54 -2.23
CA ARG A 260 14.11 47.47 -3.30
C ARG A 260 12.60 47.40 -3.50
N PHE A 261 11.92 48.48 -3.11
CA PHE A 261 10.46 48.54 -3.11
C PHE A 261 9.95 49.26 -4.37
N ASP A 262 9.31 48.52 -5.28
CA ASP A 262 8.50 49.07 -6.36
C ASP A 262 7.03 48.61 -6.21
N ILE A 263 6.28 49.35 -5.39
CA ILE A 263 4.86 49.06 -5.12
C ILE A 263 4.02 49.28 -6.38
N GLU A 264 4.38 50.25 -7.23
CA GLU A 264 3.63 50.52 -8.46
C GLU A 264 3.85 49.42 -9.50
N GLY A 265 5.08 48.91 -9.62
CA GLY A 265 5.38 47.69 -10.39
C GLY A 265 4.54 46.50 -9.94
N TRP A 266 4.46 46.26 -8.62
CA TRP A 266 3.60 45.19 -8.09
C TRP A 266 2.12 45.37 -8.44
N LYS A 267 1.55 46.59 -8.35
CA LYS A 267 0.14 46.82 -8.75
C LYS A 267 -0.12 46.50 -10.21
N GLY A 268 0.89 46.59 -11.08
CA GLY A 268 0.83 46.10 -12.46
C GLY A 268 0.64 44.57 -12.50
N LEU A 269 1.57 43.85 -11.86
CA LEU A 269 1.57 42.39 -11.78
C LEU A 269 0.32 41.83 -11.09
N GLU A 270 -0.17 42.47 -10.04
CA GLU A 270 -1.39 42.06 -9.35
C GLU A 270 -2.62 42.14 -10.25
N ARG A 271 -2.72 43.19 -11.08
CA ARG A 271 -3.80 43.32 -12.07
C ARG A 271 -3.70 42.26 -13.15
N GLU A 272 -2.50 41.95 -13.62
CA GLU A 272 -2.28 40.87 -14.58
C GLU A 272 -2.63 39.50 -14.00
N PHE A 273 -2.17 39.20 -12.78
CA PHE A 273 -2.53 37.99 -12.06
C PHE A 273 -4.05 37.86 -11.92
N SER A 274 -4.73 38.94 -11.53
CA SER A 274 -6.19 38.98 -11.42
C SER A 274 -6.90 38.70 -12.75
N ARG A 275 -6.35 39.18 -13.87
CA ARG A 275 -6.86 38.89 -15.23
C ARG A 275 -6.59 37.44 -15.67
N ALA A 276 -5.49 36.85 -15.21
CA ALA A 276 -5.14 35.46 -15.48
C ALA A 276 -5.93 34.45 -14.63
N MET A 277 -6.54 34.88 -13.52
CA MET A 277 -7.24 33.98 -12.59
C MET A 277 -8.31 33.09 -13.24
N PRO A 278 -9.20 33.56 -14.13
CA PRO A 278 -10.17 32.69 -14.78
C PRO A 278 -9.53 31.57 -15.64
N LEU A 279 -8.37 31.85 -16.25
CA LEU A 279 -7.60 30.85 -16.99
C LEU A 279 -6.94 29.85 -16.04
N LEU A 280 -6.37 30.31 -14.92
CA LEU A 280 -5.81 29.42 -13.89
C LEU A 280 -6.88 28.52 -13.26
N GLU A 281 -8.08 29.06 -13.02
CA GLU A 281 -9.25 28.30 -12.56
C GLU A 281 -9.62 27.19 -13.55
N TYR A 282 -9.70 27.53 -14.85
CA TYR A 282 -10.05 26.56 -15.89
C TYR A 282 -8.97 25.49 -16.08
N VAL A 283 -7.69 25.87 -16.11
CA VAL A 283 -6.58 24.90 -16.20
C VAL A 283 -6.56 23.99 -14.97
N GLY A 284 -6.75 24.53 -13.77
CA GLY A 284 -6.84 23.73 -12.56
C GLY A 284 -8.01 22.74 -12.57
N GLU A 285 -9.16 23.14 -13.12
CA GLU A 285 -10.31 22.26 -13.31
C GLU A 285 -10.01 21.12 -14.30
N LEU A 286 -9.42 21.43 -15.45
CA LEU A 286 -9.02 20.41 -16.43
C LEU A 286 -7.99 19.44 -15.85
N ASP A 287 -7.00 19.94 -15.11
CA ASP A 287 -5.99 19.11 -14.46
C ASP A 287 -6.63 18.15 -13.44
N ARG A 288 -7.55 18.64 -12.60
CA ARG A 288 -8.30 17.77 -11.67
C ARG A 288 -9.15 16.72 -12.40
N GLN A 289 -9.85 17.09 -13.47
CA GLN A 289 -10.64 16.14 -14.27
C GLN A 289 -9.76 15.06 -14.91
N LEU A 290 -8.58 15.44 -15.42
CA LEU A 290 -7.60 14.50 -15.94
C LEU A 290 -7.10 13.55 -14.85
N TRP A 291 -6.77 14.07 -13.67
CA TRP A 291 -6.36 13.25 -12.52
C TRP A 291 -7.44 12.28 -12.06
N GLN A 292 -8.69 12.72 -11.99
CA GLN A 292 -9.83 11.87 -11.62
C GLN A 292 -10.06 10.76 -12.66
N SER A 293 -10.00 11.12 -13.95
CA SER A 293 -10.13 10.16 -15.05
C SER A 293 -9.00 9.14 -15.03
N ALA A 294 -7.75 9.57 -14.87
CA ALA A 294 -6.58 8.70 -14.79
C ALA A 294 -6.64 7.78 -13.57
N SER A 295 -7.05 8.30 -12.41
CA SER A 295 -7.18 7.50 -11.17
C SER A 295 -8.26 6.44 -11.32
N SER A 296 -9.43 6.79 -11.88
CA SER A 296 -10.52 5.84 -12.14
C SER A 296 -10.11 4.74 -13.12
N HIS A 297 -9.37 5.10 -14.17
CA HIS A 297 -8.80 4.12 -15.10
C HIS A 297 -7.80 3.19 -14.41
N ASN A 298 -6.91 3.74 -13.58
CA ASN A 298 -5.89 2.95 -12.88
C ASN A 298 -6.50 1.99 -11.85
N GLU A 299 -7.53 2.42 -11.12
CA GLU A 299 -8.30 1.54 -10.24
C GLU A 299 -8.98 0.41 -11.02
N SER A 300 -9.59 0.74 -12.17
CA SER A 300 -10.25 -0.24 -13.02
C SER A 300 -9.26 -1.26 -13.59
N MET A 301 -8.09 -0.79 -14.02
CA MET A 301 -6.99 -1.64 -14.48
C MET A 301 -6.45 -2.56 -13.37
N THR A 302 -6.35 -2.05 -12.14
CA THR A 302 -5.91 -2.84 -10.99
C THR A 302 -6.91 -3.95 -10.67
N ARG A 303 -8.21 -3.62 -10.59
CA ARG A 303 -9.27 -4.63 -10.39
C ARG A 303 -9.30 -5.67 -11.51
N PHE A 304 -9.12 -5.24 -12.76
CA PHE A 304 -9.06 -6.17 -13.89
C PHE A 304 -7.83 -7.09 -13.80
N SER A 305 -6.66 -6.55 -13.42
CA SER A 305 -5.45 -7.34 -13.21
C SER A 305 -5.61 -8.38 -12.09
N GLU A 306 -6.26 -8.01 -10.99
CA GLU A 306 -6.58 -8.94 -9.89
C GLU A 306 -7.51 -10.07 -10.36
N GLN A 307 -8.57 -9.74 -11.11
CA GLN A 307 -9.49 -10.73 -11.68
C GLN A 307 -8.79 -11.70 -12.65
N VAL A 308 -7.86 -11.20 -13.47
CA VAL A 308 -7.06 -12.04 -14.37
C VAL A 308 -6.15 -12.98 -13.57
N ALA A 309 -5.54 -12.50 -12.49
CA ALA A 309 -4.71 -13.33 -11.61
C ALA A 309 -5.51 -14.44 -10.93
N ASP A 310 -6.69 -14.11 -10.38
CA ASP A 310 -7.60 -15.08 -9.76
C ASP A 310 -8.08 -16.14 -10.76
N LEU A 311 -8.44 -15.72 -11.99
CA LEU A 311 -8.84 -16.64 -13.04
C LEU A 311 -7.69 -17.56 -13.45
N ALA A 312 -6.47 -17.03 -13.55
CA ALA A 312 -5.29 -17.84 -13.84
C ALA A 312 -5.00 -18.88 -12.75
N MET A 313 -5.16 -18.52 -11.48
CA MET A 313 -5.07 -19.45 -10.35
C MET A 313 -6.14 -20.54 -10.42
N SER A 314 -7.39 -20.16 -10.68
CA SER A 314 -8.51 -21.11 -10.83
C SER A 314 -8.29 -22.08 -12.00
N CYS A 315 -7.85 -21.58 -13.16
CA CYS A 315 -7.49 -22.43 -14.30
C CYS A 315 -6.34 -23.40 -13.96
N THR A 316 -5.36 -22.98 -13.17
CA THR A 316 -4.25 -23.83 -12.73
C THR A 316 -4.73 -24.93 -11.78
N ALA A 317 -5.57 -24.60 -10.80
CA ALA A 317 -6.18 -25.56 -9.90
C ALA A 317 -7.06 -26.57 -10.65
N GLN A 318 -7.85 -26.10 -11.62
CA GLN A 318 -8.69 -26.97 -12.44
C GLN A 318 -7.86 -27.94 -13.31
N ARG A 319 -6.71 -27.49 -13.84
CA ARG A 319 -5.78 -28.37 -14.56
C ARG A 319 -5.22 -29.45 -13.64
N GLN A 320 -4.75 -29.08 -12.45
CA GLN A 320 -4.25 -30.05 -11.45
C GLN A 320 -5.32 -31.07 -11.05
N LEU A 321 -6.57 -30.62 -10.84
CA LEU A 321 -7.69 -31.51 -10.55
C LEU A 321 -7.96 -32.48 -11.71
N ASN A 322 -8.00 -31.97 -12.95
CA ASN A 322 -8.22 -32.79 -14.13
C ASN A 322 -7.11 -33.84 -14.33
N ASP A 323 -5.85 -33.46 -14.10
CA ASP A 323 -4.73 -34.39 -14.19
C ASP A 323 -4.82 -35.46 -13.09
N GLY A 324 -5.15 -35.08 -11.85
CA GLY A 324 -5.40 -36.04 -10.78
C GLY A 324 -6.59 -36.98 -11.04
N LEU A 325 -7.65 -36.50 -11.70
CA LEU A 325 -8.77 -37.34 -12.14
C LEU A 325 -8.37 -38.32 -13.25
N ARG A 326 -7.50 -37.90 -14.19
CA ARG A 326 -6.96 -38.78 -15.24
C ARG A 326 -6.12 -39.91 -14.64
N ASP A 327 -5.28 -39.61 -13.66
CA ASP A 327 -4.46 -40.63 -12.98
C ASP A 327 -5.33 -41.66 -12.27
N ARG A 328 -6.36 -41.22 -11.54
CA ARG A 328 -7.33 -42.12 -10.90
C ARG A 328 -8.11 -42.98 -11.89
N LEU A 329 -8.47 -42.44 -13.05
CA LEU A 329 -9.13 -43.19 -14.12
C LEU A 329 -8.21 -44.29 -14.68
N LEU A 330 -6.92 -43.99 -14.88
CA LEU A 330 -5.93 -44.97 -15.32
C LEU A 330 -5.76 -46.09 -14.28
N GLU A 331 -5.62 -45.75 -12.99
CA GLU A 331 -5.54 -46.74 -11.91
C GLU A 331 -6.80 -47.62 -11.83
N ALA A 332 -7.99 -47.01 -11.93
CA ALA A 332 -9.25 -47.74 -11.92
C ALA A 332 -9.35 -48.70 -13.11
N GLY A 333 -8.93 -48.27 -14.30
CA GLY A 333 -8.86 -49.11 -15.50
C GLY A 333 -7.94 -50.32 -15.30
N ALA A 334 -6.74 -50.11 -14.75
CA ALA A 334 -5.80 -51.19 -14.44
C ALA A 334 -6.37 -52.19 -13.41
N ARG A 335 -7.08 -51.71 -12.38
CA ARG A 335 -7.74 -52.56 -11.38
C ARG A 335 -8.88 -53.39 -12.00
N ILE A 336 -9.67 -52.80 -12.89
CA ILE A 336 -10.71 -53.53 -13.62
C ILE A 336 -10.08 -54.65 -14.44
N GLU A 337 -9.02 -54.37 -15.20
CA GLU A 337 -8.34 -55.37 -16.01
C GLU A 337 -7.75 -56.51 -15.16
N GLN A 338 -7.15 -56.18 -14.01
CA GLN A 338 -6.66 -57.16 -13.05
C GLN A 338 -7.80 -58.05 -12.51
N ASN A 339 -8.92 -57.45 -12.12
CA ASN A 339 -10.09 -58.17 -11.63
C ASN A 339 -10.68 -59.09 -12.71
N GLU A 340 -10.74 -58.64 -13.96
CA GLU A 340 -11.19 -59.47 -15.09
C GLU A 340 -10.26 -60.66 -15.34
N ARG A 341 -8.94 -60.49 -15.20
CA ARG A 341 -7.97 -61.60 -15.28
C ARG A 341 -8.17 -62.58 -14.13
N ALA A 342 -8.34 -62.08 -12.90
CA ALA A 342 -8.59 -62.92 -11.72
C ALA A 342 -9.91 -63.70 -11.83
N MET A 343 -10.99 -63.05 -12.30
CA MET A 343 -12.28 -63.70 -12.55
C MET A 343 -12.16 -64.82 -13.59
N ARG A 344 -11.42 -64.60 -14.69
CA ARG A 344 -11.16 -65.62 -15.71
C ARG A 344 -10.43 -66.83 -15.12
N GLU A 345 -9.39 -66.59 -14.31
CA GLU A 345 -8.63 -67.66 -13.65
C GLU A 345 -9.47 -68.43 -12.63
N LEU A 346 -10.24 -67.73 -11.78
CA LEU A 346 -11.19 -68.35 -10.84
C LEU A 346 -12.22 -69.22 -11.57
N SER A 347 -12.77 -68.72 -12.68
CA SER A 347 -13.73 -69.46 -13.50
C SER A 347 -13.11 -70.73 -14.08
N ARG A 348 -11.86 -70.65 -14.55
CA ARG A 348 -11.10 -71.81 -15.04
C ARG A 348 -10.86 -72.84 -13.93
N ARG A 349 -10.40 -72.41 -12.75
CA ARG A 349 -10.20 -73.29 -11.58
C ARG A 349 -11.49 -73.97 -11.13
N LEU A 350 -12.59 -73.22 -11.12
CA LEU A 350 -13.89 -73.74 -10.73
C LEU A 350 -14.40 -74.77 -11.74
N SER A 351 -14.13 -74.60 -13.04
CA SER A 351 -14.39 -75.62 -14.06
C SER A 351 -13.57 -76.90 -13.81
N ALA A 352 -12.27 -76.77 -13.57
CA ALA A 352 -11.39 -77.91 -13.30
C ALA A 352 -11.82 -78.68 -12.04
N CYS A 353 -12.13 -77.97 -10.95
CA CYS A 353 -12.60 -78.58 -9.71
C CYS A 353 -13.95 -79.30 -9.89
N ARG A 354 -14.85 -78.77 -10.74
CA ARG A 354 -16.09 -79.47 -11.13
C ARG A 354 -15.83 -80.75 -11.90
N GLU A 355 -14.86 -80.75 -12.82
CA GLU A 355 -14.47 -81.95 -13.58
C GLU A 355 -13.84 -83.02 -12.68
N GLU A 356 -12.95 -82.61 -11.75
CA GLU A 356 -12.35 -83.49 -10.75
C GLU A 356 -13.41 -84.09 -9.83
N LEU A 357 -14.37 -83.28 -9.33
CA LEU A 357 -15.48 -83.75 -8.51
C LEU A 357 -16.33 -84.78 -9.27
N ALA A 358 -16.66 -84.50 -10.54
CA ALA A 358 -17.40 -85.45 -11.39
C ALA A 358 -16.62 -86.75 -11.61
N SER A 359 -15.29 -86.68 -11.76
CA SER A 359 -14.43 -87.87 -11.85
C SER A 359 -14.40 -88.65 -10.54
N ALA A 360 -14.24 -87.98 -9.40
CA ALA A 360 -14.23 -88.61 -8.09
C ALA A 360 -15.57 -89.30 -7.78
N GLN A 361 -16.69 -88.68 -8.14
CA GLN A 361 -18.03 -89.27 -8.02
C GLN A 361 -18.19 -90.54 -8.88
N ARG A 362 -17.66 -90.54 -10.11
CA ARG A 362 -17.64 -91.75 -10.97
C ARG A 362 -16.81 -92.87 -10.36
N ASN A 363 -15.59 -92.56 -9.92
CA ASN A 363 -14.71 -93.54 -9.27
C ASN A 363 -15.35 -94.10 -7.99
N LEU A 364 -15.98 -93.26 -7.17
CA LEU A 364 -16.68 -93.69 -5.96
C LEU A 364 -17.81 -94.68 -6.31
N ALA A 365 -18.63 -94.37 -7.32
CA ALA A 365 -19.69 -95.25 -7.80
C ALA A 365 -19.14 -96.59 -8.33
N GLU A 366 -18.00 -96.58 -9.02
CA GLU A 366 -17.32 -97.81 -9.45
C GLU A 366 -16.82 -98.63 -8.26
N THR A 367 -16.17 -97.99 -7.28
CA THR A 367 -15.69 -98.67 -6.06
C THR A 367 -16.83 -99.22 -5.23
N ASP A 368 -17.96 -98.52 -5.11
CA ASP A 368 -19.16 -99.01 -4.42
C ASP A 368 -19.75 -100.24 -5.13
N ASN A 369 -19.76 -100.24 -6.47
CA ASN A 369 -20.21 -101.40 -7.25
C ASN A 369 -19.26 -102.61 -7.09
N LEU A 370 -17.95 -102.38 -7.10
CA LEU A 370 -16.94 -103.40 -6.81
C LEU A 370 -17.09 -103.95 -5.40
N LEU A 371 -17.27 -103.08 -4.40
CA LEU A 371 -17.49 -103.48 -3.02
C LEU A 371 -18.74 -104.36 -2.89
N ARG A 372 -19.86 -103.95 -3.52
CA ARG A 372 -21.07 -104.78 -3.58
C ARG A 372 -20.82 -106.16 -4.19
N ARG A 373 -20.08 -106.24 -5.32
CA ARG A 373 -19.71 -107.51 -5.95
C ARG A 373 -18.88 -108.39 -5.02
N THR A 374 -17.83 -107.83 -4.42
CA THR A 374 -16.97 -108.58 -3.48
C THR A 374 -17.71 -109.02 -2.23
N GLN A 375 -18.68 -108.24 -1.73
CA GLN A 375 -19.57 -108.63 -0.63
C GLN A 375 -20.46 -109.81 -1.05
N ILE A 376 -21.05 -109.77 -2.24
CA ILE A 376 -21.84 -110.89 -2.79
C ILE A 376 -20.96 -112.14 -2.92
N ASP A 377 -19.76 -112.03 -3.50
CA ASP A 377 -18.83 -113.16 -3.64
C ASP A 377 -18.37 -113.70 -2.28
N ARG A 378 -18.12 -112.81 -1.31
CA ARG A 378 -17.81 -113.19 0.08
C ARG A 378 -18.97 -113.94 0.72
N ASP A 379 -20.20 -113.45 0.55
CA ASP A 379 -21.38 -114.06 1.13
C ASP A 379 -21.69 -115.41 0.45
N ASP A 380 -21.48 -115.54 -0.86
CA ASP A 380 -21.61 -116.81 -1.60
C ASP A 380 -20.51 -117.81 -1.20
N THR A 381 -19.25 -117.38 -1.09
CA THR A 381 -18.16 -118.23 -0.60
C THR A 381 -18.38 -118.65 0.84
N HIS A 382 -18.89 -117.76 1.71
CA HIS A 382 -19.29 -118.08 3.08
C HIS A 382 -20.43 -119.11 3.09
N ALA A 383 -21.46 -118.94 2.26
CA ALA A 383 -22.56 -119.88 2.14
C ALA A 383 -22.08 -121.26 1.64
N ARG A 384 -21.19 -121.31 0.64
CA ARG A 384 -20.56 -122.56 0.18
C ARG A 384 -19.72 -123.22 1.25
N LEU A 385 -18.93 -122.44 2.00
CA LEU A 385 -18.15 -122.94 3.13
C LEU A 385 -19.08 -123.56 4.19
N MET A 386 -20.17 -122.88 4.54
CA MET A 386 -21.17 -123.39 5.48
C MET A 386 -21.84 -124.66 4.95
N ALA A 387 -22.17 -124.73 3.66
CA ALA A 387 -22.70 -125.94 3.03
C ALA A 387 -21.71 -127.12 3.06
N ILE A 388 -20.40 -126.87 2.92
CA ILE A 388 -19.35 -127.89 3.12
C ILE A 388 -19.27 -128.31 4.59
N LEU A 389 -19.31 -127.36 5.53
CA LEU A 389 -19.27 -127.62 6.98
C LEU A 389 -20.48 -128.46 7.44
N ASP A 390 -21.66 -128.23 6.86
CA ASP A 390 -22.92 -128.94 7.15
C ASP A 390 -23.11 -130.25 6.37
N SER A 391 -22.27 -130.51 5.36
CA SER A 391 -22.33 -131.74 4.56
C SER A 391 -22.03 -133.00 5.40
N ARG A 392 -22.77 -134.08 5.09
CA ARG A 392 -22.67 -135.38 5.78
C ARG A 392 -21.24 -135.96 5.77
N PHE A 393 -20.45 -135.68 4.73
CA PHE A 393 -19.08 -136.18 4.60
C PHE A 393 -18.08 -135.45 5.52
N TRP A 394 -18.27 -134.13 5.72
CA TRP A 394 -17.43 -133.32 6.61
C TRP A 394 -17.71 -133.63 8.09
N ARG A 395 -18.96 -133.97 8.43
CA ARG A 395 -19.34 -134.45 9.76
C ARG A 395 -18.82 -135.87 10.05
N PHE A 396 -18.72 -136.75 9.04
CA PHE A 396 -18.20 -138.12 9.19
C PHE A 396 -16.68 -138.19 9.37
N THR A 397 -15.91 -137.28 8.78
CA THR A 397 -14.43 -137.30 8.79
C THR A 397 -13.79 -136.52 9.96
N LYS A 398 -14.60 -136.07 10.92
CA LYS A 398 -14.16 -135.35 12.13
C LYS A 398 -13.10 -136.09 12.98
N PRO A 399 -13.13 -137.44 13.15
CA PRO A 399 -12.12 -138.15 13.93
C PRO A 399 -10.72 -138.14 13.26
N LEU A 400 -10.67 -138.18 11.93
CA LEU A 400 -9.41 -138.25 11.16
C LEU A 400 -8.67 -136.90 11.08
N ARG A 401 -9.39 -135.77 11.16
CA ARG A 401 -8.78 -134.43 11.11
C ARG A 401 -8.25 -133.93 12.46
N ASN A 402 -8.72 -134.47 13.57
CA ASN A 402 -8.09 -134.25 14.88
C ASN A 402 -6.72 -134.95 14.98
N LEU A 403 -6.46 -135.98 14.16
CA LEU A 403 -5.17 -136.66 14.06
C LEU A 403 -4.14 -135.90 13.21
N SER A 404 -4.57 -135.11 12.21
CA SER A 404 -3.66 -134.27 11.38
C SER A 404 -3.18 -132.97 12.04
N ARG A 405 -3.71 -132.59 13.21
CA ARG A 405 -3.18 -131.47 14.02
C ARG A 405 -2.04 -131.89 14.96
N LEU A 406 -1.72 -133.17 15.06
CA LEU A 406 -0.59 -133.70 15.84
C LEU A 406 0.68 -133.95 15.02
N PHE A 407 0.61 -133.88 13.69
CA PHE A 407 1.76 -134.09 12.80
C PHE A 407 1.65 -133.18 11.55
N GLY A 408 2.33 -132.03 11.56
CA GLY A 408 2.38 -131.14 10.39
C GLY A 408 2.80 -129.70 10.68
N SER A 409 4.10 -129.53 10.93
CA SER A 409 4.94 -128.33 10.75
C SER A 409 4.73 -127.69 9.35
N GLU A 410 4.58 -126.38 9.18
CA GLU A 410 5.60 -125.31 9.05
C GLU A 410 5.51 -124.64 7.65
N THR A 411 5.88 -123.35 7.59
CA THR A 411 6.14 -122.48 6.39
C THR A 411 4.90 -121.96 5.64
N GLY A 412 4.77 -120.71 5.18
CA GLY A 412 5.61 -119.50 5.15
C GLY A 412 4.90 -118.39 4.33
N CYS A 413 5.26 -117.13 4.61
CA CYS A 413 4.99 -115.79 4.00
C CYS A 413 4.52 -115.65 2.52
N PRO A 414 4.07 -114.45 2.07
CA PRO A 414 4.27 -113.09 2.62
C PRO A 414 3.10 -112.50 3.41
#